data_AF-A0A818LEA6-F1
#
_entry.id   AF-A0A818LEA6-F1
#
_cell.length_a   1.000
_cell.length_b   1.000
_cell.length_c   1.000
_cell.angle_alpha   90.00
_cell.angle_beta   90.00
_cell.angle_gamma   90.00
#
_symmetry.space_group_name_H-M   'P 1'
#
loop_
_entity.id
_entity.type
_entity.pdbx_description
1 polymer ?
#
loop_
_entity_poly.entity_id
_entity_poly.type
_entity_poly.pdbx_seq_one_letter_code
_entity_poly.pdbx_strand_id
1 'polypeptide(L)'
;TIFASLSIWPYVSTRSLHTPTPLIYTIPSHGVRIYKNIFLSNEYTSIRLMGFHTSFNLTHSLFENNLNHQTSLIDLRHVEKDILINENIFQRNQVHNLLSFDSNSHAPFHNNLLYQSLISFNQFIDNKPSLFTKYPYLPSSCIRIIGSHNITIQRNLFENIHYDYELISALLTDTINTTLDATINWWGSDVGQAIQNRILDFTKRSDHAYVKWNPFLACRELTCAQIQLPIQTILQMNRPLRGLITSNTLIHKRREPYLINGDLIVMPGVKLTIEPGVELHFAPNTGLLILGHLNASGTPKDPIFMRLANKKFVMEQIANGHNSFQYHFTDEVPFSKYKVSKKKTHNNLIKHIHILRLDF
;
A
#
# COMPACT_ATOMS: atom_id res chain seq x y z
N THR A 1 25.62 -6.75 -1.71
CA THR A 1 24.65 -6.78 -2.83
C THR A 1 24.90 -7.99 -3.69
N ILE A 2 23.98 -8.95 -3.71
CA ILE A 2 24.00 -10.02 -4.73
C ILE A 2 23.26 -9.47 -5.95
N PHE A 3 23.94 -9.31 -7.08
CA PHE A 3 23.32 -8.98 -8.37
C PHE A 3 23.02 -10.27 -9.12
N ALA A 4 21.75 -10.63 -9.31
CA ALA A 4 21.39 -11.63 -10.29
C ALA A 4 21.14 -10.94 -11.65
N SER A 5 22.01 -11.28 -12.62
CA SER A 5 21.98 -10.98 -14.06
C SER A 5 21.37 -9.64 -14.53
N LEU A 6 22.23 -8.77 -15.04
CA LEU A 6 21.89 -7.95 -16.22
C LEU A 6 21.56 -8.91 -17.37
N SER A 7 20.28 -9.19 -17.60
CA SER A 7 19.87 -9.66 -18.93
C SER A 7 20.15 -8.51 -19.90
N ILE A 8 21.27 -8.62 -20.63
CA ILE A 8 21.67 -7.68 -21.67
C ILE A 8 20.61 -7.73 -22.77
N TRP A 9 19.64 -6.83 -22.70
CA TRP A 9 18.91 -6.36 -23.87
C TRP A 9 19.05 -4.83 -23.85
N PRO A 10 19.61 -4.22 -24.90
CA PRO A 10 19.78 -2.78 -24.92
C PRO A 10 18.40 -2.14 -24.84
N TYR A 11 18.28 -1.21 -23.89
CA TYR A 11 17.16 -0.30 -23.78
C TYR A 11 17.14 0.57 -25.04
N VAL A 12 16.53 0.07 -26.12
CA VAL A 12 16.24 0.86 -27.31
C VAL A 12 14.78 1.28 -27.21
N SER A 13 14.58 2.57 -27.03
CA SER A 13 13.29 3.22 -27.20
C SER A 13 12.89 3.19 -28.68
N THR A 14 12.23 2.12 -29.14
CA THR A 14 11.58 2.16 -30.46
C THR A 14 10.22 1.48 -30.44
N ARG A 15 9.26 2.25 -30.96
CA ARG A 15 7.97 1.91 -31.56
C ARG A 15 7.57 0.43 -31.52
N SER A 16 6.35 0.19 -31.04
CA SER A 16 5.59 -1.04 -31.18
C SER A 16 5.79 -1.67 -32.56
N LEU A 17 6.56 -2.76 -32.62
CA LEU A 17 6.55 -3.70 -33.73
C LEU A 17 5.42 -4.68 -33.45
N HIS A 18 4.32 -4.51 -34.19
CA HIS A 18 3.27 -5.51 -34.27
C HIS A 18 3.82 -6.66 -35.13
N THR A 19 4.18 -7.78 -34.50
CA THR A 19 4.50 -9.01 -35.22
C THR A 19 3.22 -9.86 -35.32
N PRO A 20 2.74 -10.24 -36.52
CA PRO A 20 1.47 -10.96 -36.68
C PRO A 20 1.54 -12.45 -36.30
N THR A 21 2.61 -12.91 -35.65
CA THR A 21 2.79 -14.32 -35.26
C THR A 21 3.42 -14.44 -33.87
N PRO A 22 2.97 -15.38 -33.03
CA PRO A 22 3.53 -15.57 -31.71
C PRO A 22 4.88 -16.27 -31.85
N LEU A 23 5.97 -15.50 -31.76
CA LEU A 23 7.28 -16.08 -31.52
C LEU A 23 7.27 -16.64 -30.09
N ILE A 24 7.11 -17.96 -29.98
CA ILE A 24 7.32 -18.72 -28.75
C ILE A 24 8.81 -18.66 -28.43
N TYR A 25 9.24 -17.58 -27.78
CA TYR A 25 10.55 -17.52 -27.16
C TYR A 25 10.47 -18.25 -25.83
N THR A 26 11.17 -19.38 -25.72
CA THR A 26 11.47 -20.00 -24.42
C THR A 26 12.41 -19.07 -23.66
N ILE A 27 11.86 -18.25 -22.77
CA ILE A 27 12.66 -17.42 -21.87
C ILE A 27 13.39 -18.39 -20.92
N PRO A 28 14.73 -18.33 -20.78
CA PRO A 28 15.44 -19.17 -19.82
C PRO A 28 14.91 -18.86 -18.41
N SER A 29 14.55 -19.90 -17.65
CA SER A 29 14.13 -19.75 -16.26
C SER A 29 15.34 -19.32 -15.41
N HIS A 30 15.34 -18.06 -15.00
CA HIS A 30 16.31 -17.58 -14.03
C HIS A 30 15.71 -17.80 -12.63
N GLY A 31 16.56 -18.18 -11.67
CA GLY A 31 16.14 -18.47 -10.31
C GLY A 31 17.22 -18.14 -9.30
N VAL A 32 16.84 -17.55 -8.18
CA VAL A 32 17.71 -17.24 -7.05
C VAL A 32 17.15 -17.97 -5.84
N ARG A 33 17.98 -18.85 -5.24
CA ARG A 33 17.64 -19.59 -4.04
C ARG A 33 18.59 -19.25 -2.90
N ILE A 34 18.04 -18.79 -1.79
CA ILE A 34 18.74 -18.52 -0.53
C ILE A 34 18.07 -19.39 0.52
N TYR A 35 18.81 -20.39 1.02
CA TYR A 35 18.28 -21.41 1.94
C TYR A 35 19.22 -21.58 3.13
N LYS A 36 18.71 -21.46 4.35
CA LYS A 36 19.48 -21.65 5.60
C LYS A 36 20.74 -20.78 5.69
N ASN A 37 20.57 -19.49 5.45
CA ASN A 37 21.67 -18.51 5.59
C ASN A 37 21.48 -17.62 6.82
N ILE A 38 22.59 -17.08 7.33
CA ILE A 38 22.60 -16.12 8.44
C ILE A 38 23.24 -14.82 7.94
N PHE A 39 22.49 -13.73 8.02
CA PHE A 39 22.94 -12.37 7.75
C PHE A 39 22.91 -11.60 9.06
N LEU A 40 24.07 -11.48 9.71
CA LEU A 40 24.20 -10.91 11.06
C LEU A 40 25.06 -9.65 11.07
N SER A 41 24.54 -8.57 11.65
CA SER A 41 25.27 -7.33 11.96
C SER A 41 25.98 -6.70 10.76
N ASN A 42 25.37 -6.78 9.57
CA ASN A 42 25.96 -6.23 8.35
C ASN A 42 25.46 -4.80 8.09
N GLU A 43 26.39 -3.91 7.75
CA GLU A 43 26.08 -2.57 7.24
C GLU A 43 25.86 -2.61 5.71
N TYR A 44 25.03 -1.68 5.21
CA TYR A 44 24.68 -1.57 3.79
C TYR A 44 24.08 -2.84 3.17
N THR A 45 23.40 -3.65 3.99
CA THR A 45 22.86 -4.95 3.56
C THR A 45 21.69 -4.79 2.62
N SER A 46 21.77 -5.41 1.44
CA SER A 46 20.66 -5.47 0.50
C SER A 46 20.81 -6.68 -0.44
N ILE A 47 19.72 -7.42 -0.59
CA ILE A 47 19.52 -8.41 -1.65
C ILE A 47 18.63 -7.72 -2.69
N ARG A 48 19.20 -7.39 -3.85
CA ARG A 48 18.48 -6.67 -4.91
C ARG A 48 18.41 -7.51 -6.18
N LEU A 49 17.19 -7.77 -6.63
CA LEU A 49 16.94 -8.49 -7.88
C LEU A 49 16.17 -7.58 -8.84
N MET A 50 16.76 -7.34 -10.01
CA MET A 50 16.22 -6.46 -11.04
C MET A 50 16.16 -7.21 -12.37
N GLY A 51 15.45 -6.66 -13.35
CA GLY A 51 15.39 -7.21 -14.70
C GLY A 51 14.12 -8.02 -14.96
N PHE A 52 14.21 -8.99 -15.88
CA PHE A 52 13.07 -9.77 -16.35
C PHE A 52 12.57 -10.77 -15.29
N HIS A 53 11.59 -11.58 -15.65
CA HIS A 53 11.00 -12.61 -14.79
C HIS A 53 12.08 -13.55 -14.20
N THR A 54 12.04 -13.77 -12.88
CA THR A 54 12.90 -14.72 -12.16
C THR A 54 12.14 -15.33 -10.98
N SER A 55 12.46 -16.57 -10.64
CA SER A 55 11.99 -17.20 -9.40
C SER A 55 12.90 -16.81 -8.23
N PHE A 56 12.32 -16.33 -7.13
CA PHE A 56 13.03 -15.95 -5.93
C PHE A 56 12.55 -16.80 -4.75
N ASN A 57 13.44 -17.64 -4.25
CA ASN A 57 13.19 -18.50 -3.10
C ASN A 57 14.11 -18.08 -1.95
N LEU A 58 13.53 -17.56 -0.88
CA LEU A 58 14.21 -17.25 0.36
C LEU A 58 13.56 -18.04 1.49
N THR A 59 14.28 -19.01 2.03
CA THR A 59 13.72 -19.91 3.03
C THR A 59 14.68 -20.22 4.18
N HIS A 60 14.11 -20.40 5.38
CA HIS A 60 14.85 -20.85 6.58
C HIS A 60 16.06 -19.97 6.95
N SER A 61 16.06 -18.70 6.58
CA SER A 61 17.21 -17.80 6.78
C SER A 61 16.96 -16.80 7.91
N LEU A 62 18.05 -16.38 8.57
CA LEU A 62 18.04 -15.40 9.65
C LEU A 62 18.67 -14.09 9.16
N PHE A 63 17.95 -12.99 9.35
CA PHE A 63 18.44 -11.63 9.16
C PHE A 63 18.35 -10.88 10.49
N GLU A 64 19.50 -10.62 11.10
CA GLU A 64 19.57 -10.02 12.43
C GLU A 64 20.52 -8.83 12.47
N ASN A 65 20.08 -7.73 13.10
CA ASN A 65 20.87 -6.51 13.32
C ASN A 65 21.49 -5.91 12.05
N ASN A 66 20.87 -6.09 10.88
CA ASN A 66 21.41 -5.49 9.64
C ASN A 66 20.95 -4.04 9.49
N LEU A 67 21.81 -3.19 8.95
CA LEU A 67 21.57 -1.75 8.77
C LEU A 67 21.62 -1.38 7.28
N ASN A 68 20.63 -0.62 6.81
CA ASN A 68 20.69 0.02 5.49
C ASN A 68 19.91 1.34 5.48
N HIS A 69 20.60 2.42 5.11
CA HIS A 69 20.04 3.77 5.04
C HIS A 69 19.39 4.10 3.68
N GLN A 70 19.80 3.41 2.61
CA GLN A 70 19.51 3.82 1.24
C GLN A 70 18.43 2.97 0.59
N THR A 71 18.44 1.66 0.85
CA THR A 71 17.55 0.70 0.18
C THR A 71 16.96 -0.30 1.14
N SER A 72 15.94 -1.01 0.66
CA SER A 72 15.32 -2.10 1.39
C SER A 72 16.29 -3.26 1.61
N LEU A 73 16.05 -4.06 2.65
CA LEU A 73 16.85 -5.25 2.92
C LEU A 73 16.69 -6.27 1.78
N ILE A 74 15.46 -6.50 1.33
CA ILE A 74 15.14 -7.27 0.13
C ILE A 74 14.39 -6.35 -0.83
N ASP A 75 14.91 -6.21 -2.05
CA ASP A 75 14.41 -5.26 -3.05
C ASP A 75 14.27 -5.96 -4.41
N LEU A 76 13.04 -6.35 -4.77
CA LEU A 76 12.72 -7.01 -6.04
C LEU A 76 12.03 -6.01 -6.97
N ARG A 77 12.61 -5.74 -8.14
CA ARG A 77 12.13 -4.69 -9.06
C ARG A 77 11.86 -5.14 -10.51
N HIS A 78 11.17 -4.26 -11.24
CA HIS A 78 10.89 -4.25 -12.68
C HIS A 78 9.75 -5.17 -13.13
N VAL A 79 10.05 -6.38 -13.58
CA VAL A 79 9.05 -7.35 -14.03
C VAL A 79 8.60 -8.22 -12.85
N GLU A 80 7.35 -8.69 -12.86
CA GLU A 80 6.83 -9.62 -11.85
C GLU A 80 7.75 -10.83 -11.62
N LYS A 81 7.89 -11.24 -10.36
CA LYS A 81 8.76 -12.32 -9.90
C LYS A 81 7.93 -13.38 -9.20
N ASP A 82 8.31 -14.64 -9.35
CA ASP A 82 7.72 -15.72 -8.56
C ASP A 82 8.40 -15.75 -7.20
N ILE A 83 7.67 -15.43 -6.13
CA ILE A 83 8.26 -15.18 -4.82
C ILE A 83 7.84 -16.28 -3.85
N LEU A 84 8.82 -16.93 -3.23
CA LEU A 84 8.62 -17.80 -2.07
C LEU A 84 9.50 -17.29 -0.93
N ILE A 85 8.88 -16.66 0.06
CA ILE A 85 9.55 -16.25 1.30
C ILE A 85 8.91 -17.04 2.44
N ASN A 86 9.58 -18.10 2.89
CA ASN A 86 8.99 -19.01 3.87
C ASN A 86 9.93 -19.35 5.04
N GLU A 87 9.41 -19.34 6.27
CA GLU A 87 10.14 -19.73 7.49
C GLU A 87 11.43 -18.94 7.74
N ASN A 88 11.45 -17.65 7.45
CA ASN A 88 12.59 -16.78 7.77
C ASN A 88 12.34 -15.98 9.04
N ILE A 89 13.43 -15.58 9.70
CA ILE A 89 13.40 -14.69 10.86
C ILE A 89 14.10 -13.41 10.48
N PHE A 90 13.38 -12.29 10.56
CA PHE A 90 13.91 -10.95 10.42
C PHE A 90 13.74 -10.24 11.74
N GLN A 91 14.85 -9.98 12.44
CA GLN A 91 14.81 -9.34 13.75
C GLN A 91 15.79 -8.19 13.89
N ARG A 92 15.36 -7.11 14.56
CA ARG A 92 16.23 -5.98 14.93
C ARG A 92 16.96 -5.33 13.74
N ASN A 93 16.43 -5.46 12.52
CA ASN A 93 17.01 -4.81 11.34
C ASN A 93 16.59 -3.34 11.28
N GLN A 94 17.49 -2.48 10.83
CA GLN A 94 17.31 -1.04 10.72
C GLN A 94 17.30 -0.62 9.25
N VAL A 95 16.14 -0.65 8.61
CA VAL A 95 15.96 -0.39 7.18
C VAL A 95 14.63 0.31 6.94
N HIS A 96 14.59 1.26 5.99
CA HIS A 96 13.38 2.03 5.73
C HIS A 96 12.19 1.18 5.27
N ASN A 97 12.45 0.21 4.39
CA ASN A 97 11.52 -0.87 4.09
C ASN A 97 12.25 -2.21 4.25
N LEU A 98 11.65 -3.20 4.91
CA LEU A 98 12.30 -4.50 5.07
C LEU A 98 12.23 -5.31 3.76
N LEU A 99 11.02 -5.58 3.28
CA LEU A 99 10.76 -6.23 2.00
C LEU A 99 10.08 -5.23 1.05
N SER A 100 10.63 -5.10 -0.16
CA SER A 100 10.08 -4.20 -1.19
C SER A 100 9.94 -4.95 -2.51
N PHE A 101 8.72 -4.95 -3.03
CA PHE A 101 8.35 -5.56 -4.30
C PHE A 101 7.78 -4.48 -5.22
N ASP A 102 8.50 -4.16 -6.31
CA ASP A 102 8.19 -3.06 -7.22
C ASP A 102 8.10 -3.58 -8.67
N SER A 103 6.90 -3.93 -9.12
CA SER A 103 6.68 -4.43 -10.49
C SER A 103 5.94 -3.42 -11.34
N ASN A 104 6.62 -2.89 -12.36
CA ASN A 104 6.06 -1.92 -13.31
C ASN A 104 5.62 -2.58 -14.62
N SER A 105 5.67 -3.92 -14.73
CA SER A 105 5.34 -4.67 -15.95
C SER A 105 4.98 -6.13 -15.65
N HIS A 106 4.00 -6.66 -16.36
CA HIS A 106 3.67 -8.08 -16.33
C HIS A 106 4.74 -8.91 -17.04
N ALA A 107 5.03 -10.10 -16.51
CA ALA A 107 5.76 -11.10 -17.28
C ALA A 107 4.88 -11.55 -18.47
N PRO A 108 5.41 -11.63 -19.70
CA PRO A 108 4.66 -12.20 -20.83
C PRO A 108 4.23 -13.63 -20.48
N PHE A 109 3.00 -14.00 -20.87
CA PHE A 109 2.32 -15.27 -20.57
C PHE A 109 3.29 -16.46 -20.47
N HIS A 110 3.67 -16.82 -19.24
CA HIS A 110 4.16 -18.15 -18.97
C HIS A 110 2.92 -19.04 -18.78
N ASN A 111 2.66 -19.92 -19.74
CA ASN A 111 1.53 -20.87 -19.73
C ASN A 111 1.52 -21.85 -18.54
N ASN A 112 2.42 -21.70 -17.57
CA ASN A 112 2.51 -22.45 -16.32
C ASN A 112 3.02 -21.50 -15.22
N LEU A 113 2.15 -20.68 -14.63
CA LEU A 113 2.45 -20.03 -13.35
C LEU A 113 2.55 -21.15 -12.31
N LEU A 114 3.76 -21.66 -12.09
CA LEU A 114 3.99 -22.89 -11.32
C LEU A 114 3.66 -22.72 -9.83
N TYR A 115 3.67 -21.50 -9.27
CA TYR A 115 3.28 -21.25 -7.87
C TYR A 115 2.72 -19.83 -7.71
N GLN A 116 1.62 -19.68 -6.97
CA GLN A 116 1.20 -18.38 -6.46
C GLN A 116 2.28 -17.85 -5.53
N SER A 117 2.74 -16.61 -5.73
CA SER A 117 3.76 -16.00 -4.86
C SER A 117 3.27 -16.00 -3.40
N LEU A 118 4.12 -16.46 -2.48
CA LEU A 118 3.76 -16.75 -1.10
C LEU A 118 4.81 -16.19 -0.12
N ILE A 119 4.31 -15.47 0.89
CA ILE A 119 5.06 -15.06 2.08
C ILE A 119 4.39 -15.73 3.28
N SER A 120 5.03 -16.74 3.86
CA SER A 120 4.44 -17.52 4.95
C SER A 120 5.40 -17.95 6.05
N PHE A 121 4.88 -18.18 7.25
CA PHE A 121 5.65 -18.67 8.42
C PHE A 121 6.89 -17.83 8.77
N ASN A 122 6.96 -16.56 8.33
CA ASN A 122 8.06 -15.68 8.67
C ASN A 122 7.77 -14.92 9.98
N GLN A 123 8.84 -14.55 10.67
CA GLN A 123 8.78 -13.72 11.87
C GLN A 123 9.48 -12.38 11.60
N PHE A 124 8.76 -11.29 11.74
CA PHE A 124 9.23 -9.92 11.56
C PHE A 124 9.16 -9.17 12.89
N ILE A 125 10.25 -9.16 13.65
CA ILE A 125 10.28 -8.76 15.05
C ILE A 125 11.22 -7.57 15.28
N ASP A 126 10.72 -6.51 15.90
CA ASP A 126 11.54 -5.36 16.33
C ASP A 126 12.41 -4.75 15.21
N ASN A 127 11.97 -4.88 13.96
CA ASN A 127 12.57 -4.16 12.86
C ASN A 127 12.07 -2.71 12.89
N LYS A 128 12.92 -1.78 12.44
CA LYS A 128 12.62 -0.36 12.50
C LYS A 128 13.17 0.40 11.31
N PRO A 129 12.58 1.55 10.94
CA PRO A 129 13.18 2.42 9.96
C PRO A 129 14.56 2.88 10.42
N SER A 130 15.46 3.01 9.45
CA SER A 130 16.76 3.63 9.71
C SER A 130 16.61 5.13 9.95
N LEU A 131 17.27 5.67 10.98
CA LEU A 131 17.23 7.09 11.33
C LEU A 131 17.75 8.00 10.21
N PHE A 132 18.67 7.51 9.39
CA PHE A 132 19.25 8.23 8.25
C PHE A 132 18.68 7.75 6.91
N THR A 133 17.42 7.33 6.89
CA THR A 133 16.77 6.91 5.64
C THR A 133 16.90 7.99 4.56
N LYS A 134 17.22 7.57 3.33
CA LYS A 134 17.19 8.43 2.14
C LYS A 134 15.79 8.97 1.83
N TYR A 135 14.74 8.34 2.35
CA TYR A 135 13.34 8.64 2.05
C TYR A 135 12.53 8.99 3.31
N PRO A 136 12.93 10.00 4.11
CA PRO A 136 12.32 10.29 5.41
C PRO A 136 10.87 10.78 5.31
N TYR A 137 10.46 11.26 4.13
CA TYR A 137 9.12 11.77 3.85
C TYR A 137 8.14 10.68 3.39
N LEU A 138 8.63 9.48 3.05
CA LEU A 138 7.78 8.35 2.70
C LEU A 138 7.47 7.52 3.94
N PRO A 139 6.28 6.90 4.02
CA PRO A 139 5.98 5.98 5.10
C PRO A 139 6.90 4.74 5.01
N SER A 140 7.49 4.41 6.15
CA SER A 140 8.30 3.22 6.35
C SER A 140 7.44 1.97 6.55
N SER A 141 7.95 0.81 6.14
CA SER A 141 7.18 -0.42 6.30
C SER A 141 7.96 -1.72 6.40
N CYS A 142 7.34 -2.75 7.00
CA CYS A 142 7.90 -4.10 6.94
C CYS A 142 7.77 -4.66 5.51
N ILE A 143 6.58 -4.67 4.93
CA ILE A 143 6.35 -5.16 3.56
C ILE A 143 5.72 -4.06 2.72
N ARG A 144 6.37 -3.73 1.61
CA ARG A 144 5.86 -2.80 0.61
C ARG A 144 5.67 -3.52 -0.72
N ILE A 145 4.43 -3.56 -1.21
CA ILE A 145 4.10 -4.11 -2.52
C ILE A 145 3.60 -2.97 -3.41
N ILE A 146 4.19 -2.84 -4.59
CA ILE A 146 3.88 -1.81 -5.57
C ILE A 146 3.69 -2.46 -6.94
N GLY A 147 2.70 -1.97 -7.67
CA GLY A 147 2.54 -2.34 -9.08
C GLY A 147 1.70 -3.59 -9.28
N SER A 148 2.10 -4.47 -10.19
CA SER A 148 1.31 -5.65 -10.54
C SER A 148 1.93 -6.92 -9.98
N HIS A 149 1.72 -7.18 -8.69
CA HIS A 149 2.15 -8.43 -8.02
C HIS A 149 0.94 -9.13 -7.39
N ASN A 150 0.80 -10.43 -7.64
CA ASN A 150 -0.17 -11.27 -6.93
C ASN A 150 0.53 -12.12 -5.87
N ILE A 151 0.63 -11.59 -4.64
CA ILE A 151 1.31 -12.25 -3.51
C ILE A 151 0.29 -12.59 -2.42
N THR A 152 0.34 -13.81 -1.90
CA THR A 152 -0.41 -14.21 -0.71
C THR A 152 0.50 -14.10 0.51
N ILE A 153 0.04 -13.43 1.56
CA ILE A 153 0.77 -13.22 2.80
C ILE A 153 -0.02 -13.89 3.91
N GLN A 154 0.38 -15.07 4.37
CA GLN A 154 -0.39 -15.81 5.37
C GLN A 154 0.50 -16.45 6.42
N ARG A 155 0.01 -16.56 7.66
CA ARG A 155 0.72 -17.18 8.78
C ARG A 155 2.10 -16.58 9.05
N ASN A 156 2.21 -15.25 9.08
CA ASN A 156 3.42 -14.55 9.52
C ASN A 156 3.19 -13.83 10.85
N LEU A 157 4.26 -13.50 11.54
CA LEU A 157 4.26 -12.73 12.78
C LEU A 157 4.83 -11.34 12.53
N PHE A 158 3.99 -10.31 12.64
CA PHE A 158 4.37 -8.89 12.48
C PHE A 158 4.37 -8.18 13.83
N GLU A 159 5.54 -7.77 14.30
CA GLU A 159 5.71 -7.06 15.56
C GLU A 159 6.83 -6.01 15.47
N ASN A 160 6.61 -5.03 14.60
CA ASN A 160 7.53 -3.93 14.36
C ASN A 160 6.85 -2.61 14.74
N ILE A 161 6.92 -2.26 16.03
CA ILE A 161 6.20 -1.09 16.59
C ILE A 161 6.67 0.26 16.04
N HIS A 162 7.88 0.29 15.46
CA HIS A 162 8.51 1.51 14.97
C HIS A 162 8.31 1.77 13.47
N TYR A 163 7.74 0.82 12.72
CA TYR A 163 7.32 1.10 11.35
C TYR A 163 6.00 1.88 11.34
N ASP A 164 5.84 2.75 10.34
CA ASP A 164 4.56 3.44 10.12
C ASP A 164 3.46 2.42 9.77
N TYR A 165 3.82 1.41 8.95
CA TYR A 165 2.93 0.32 8.56
C TYR A 165 3.66 -1.03 8.51
N GLU A 166 3.01 -2.11 8.89
CA GLU A 166 3.51 -3.47 8.64
C GLU A 166 3.39 -3.85 7.16
N LEU A 167 2.32 -3.41 6.50
CA LEU A 167 2.03 -3.75 5.11
C LEU A 167 1.51 -2.53 4.34
N ILE A 168 2.08 -2.27 3.16
CA ILE A 168 1.62 -1.27 2.19
C ILE A 168 1.24 -1.97 0.88
N SER A 169 0.00 -1.80 0.42
CA SER A 169 -0.55 -2.42 -0.80
C SER A 169 -0.73 -1.42 -1.96
N ALA A 170 0.35 -0.77 -2.40
CA ALA A 170 0.34 0.18 -3.52
C ALA A 170 0.27 -0.53 -4.90
N LEU A 171 -0.60 -1.53 -5.02
CA LEU A 171 -0.82 -2.27 -6.27
C LEU A 171 -1.48 -1.36 -7.31
N LEU A 172 -1.04 -1.45 -8.57
CA LEU A 172 -1.71 -0.79 -9.68
C LEU A 172 -3.04 -1.51 -9.92
N THR A 173 -4.14 -0.87 -9.56
CA THR A 173 -5.47 -1.44 -9.69
C THR A 173 -6.18 -0.86 -10.90
N ASP A 174 -6.45 -1.70 -11.91
CA ASP A 174 -7.37 -1.34 -13.00
C ASP A 174 -8.84 -1.44 -12.55
N THR A 175 -9.09 -2.07 -11.39
CA THR A 175 -10.42 -2.30 -10.82
C THR A 175 -10.43 -2.14 -9.29
N ILE A 176 -11.56 -1.69 -8.74
CA ILE A 176 -11.81 -1.52 -7.30
C ILE A 176 -11.74 -2.85 -6.53
N ASN A 177 -11.84 -3.99 -7.24
CA ASN A 177 -11.89 -5.33 -6.65
C ASN A 177 -10.52 -6.00 -6.51
N THR A 178 -9.43 -5.30 -6.81
CA THR A 178 -8.10 -5.87 -6.62
C THR A 178 -7.85 -6.03 -5.12
N THR A 179 -7.76 -7.29 -4.66
CA THR A 179 -7.54 -7.60 -3.24
C THR A 179 -6.22 -8.31 -3.02
N LEU A 180 -5.47 -7.89 -2.01
CA LEU A 180 -4.30 -8.59 -1.50
C LEU A 180 -4.73 -9.49 -0.35
N ASP A 181 -4.46 -10.79 -0.46
CA ASP A 181 -4.72 -11.74 0.64
C ASP A 181 -3.59 -11.64 1.67
N ALA A 182 -3.93 -11.11 2.84
CA ALA A 182 -3.06 -11.00 4.00
C ALA A 182 -3.71 -11.66 5.24
N THR A 183 -4.53 -12.69 5.03
CA THR A 183 -5.28 -13.35 6.10
C THR A 183 -4.35 -14.20 6.98
N ILE A 184 -4.83 -14.56 8.17
CA ILE A 184 -4.19 -15.52 9.07
C ILE A 184 -2.76 -15.07 9.45
N ASN A 185 -2.51 -13.78 9.61
CA ASN A 185 -1.25 -13.26 10.19
C ASN A 185 -1.47 -12.79 11.63
N TRP A 186 -0.42 -12.77 12.44
CA TRP A 186 -0.41 -12.04 13.70
C TRP A 186 0.08 -10.63 13.42
N TRP A 187 -0.74 -9.64 13.75
CA TRP A 187 -0.45 -8.24 13.45
C TRP A 187 0.08 -7.47 14.67
N GLY A 188 0.47 -8.14 15.76
CA GLY A 188 0.89 -7.47 17.00
C GLY A 188 -0.26 -7.09 17.94
N SER A 189 -1.51 -7.36 17.56
CA SER A 189 -2.70 -7.09 18.37
C SER A 189 -3.86 -7.98 17.93
N ASP A 190 -4.77 -8.26 18.84
CA ASP A 190 -6.07 -8.90 18.62
C ASP A 190 -7.23 -7.88 18.46
N VAL A 191 -6.93 -6.59 18.50
CA VAL A 191 -7.92 -5.50 18.35
C VAL A 191 -7.96 -5.04 16.89
N GLY A 192 -9.10 -5.27 16.21
CA GLY A 192 -9.25 -4.98 14.78
C GLY A 192 -8.88 -3.55 14.36
N GLN A 193 -9.19 -2.53 15.17
CA GLN A 193 -8.80 -1.15 14.87
C GLN A 193 -7.28 -0.93 14.92
N ALA A 194 -6.59 -1.59 15.86
CA ALA A 194 -5.14 -1.51 15.97
C ALA A 194 -4.47 -2.20 14.78
N ILE A 195 -5.01 -3.35 14.35
CA ILE A 195 -4.57 -4.06 13.14
C ILE A 195 -4.75 -3.18 11.90
N GLN A 196 -5.94 -2.62 11.71
CA GLN A 196 -6.22 -1.73 10.57
C GLN A 196 -5.26 -0.54 10.53
N ASN A 197 -4.93 0.07 11.67
CA ASN A 197 -4.01 1.21 11.70
C ASN A 197 -2.59 0.85 11.24
N ARG A 198 -2.21 -0.43 11.29
CA ARG A 198 -0.89 -0.94 10.92
C ARG A 198 -0.78 -1.35 9.44
N ILE A 199 -1.86 -1.25 8.67
CA ILE A 199 -1.90 -1.63 7.26
C ILE A 199 -2.28 -0.40 6.42
N LEU A 200 -1.50 -0.08 5.39
CA LEU A 200 -1.85 0.96 4.42
C LEU A 200 -2.48 0.32 3.17
N ASP A 201 -3.79 0.45 3.04
CA ASP A 201 -4.60 -0.17 2.00
C ASP A 201 -5.65 0.80 1.42
N PHE A 202 -6.52 0.24 0.55
CA PHE A 202 -7.63 0.97 -0.07
C PHE A 202 -8.49 1.78 0.92
N THR A 203 -8.64 1.32 2.17
CA THR A 203 -9.46 2.02 3.17
C THR A 203 -8.87 3.34 3.62
N LYS A 204 -7.57 3.57 3.38
CA LYS A 204 -6.85 4.80 3.75
C LYS A 204 -6.45 5.60 2.53
N ARG A 205 -6.15 4.92 1.42
CA ARG A 205 -5.75 5.52 0.16
C ARG A 205 -6.42 4.82 -1.00
N SER A 206 -7.24 5.58 -1.73
CA SER A 206 -8.07 5.11 -2.83
C SER A 206 -7.30 4.55 -4.03
N ASP A 207 -5.98 4.81 -4.12
CA ASP A 207 -5.06 4.28 -5.12
C ASP A 207 -4.29 3.02 -4.68
N HIS A 208 -4.65 2.42 -3.54
CA HIS A 208 -4.09 1.16 -3.04
C HIS A 208 -5.09 0.00 -3.21
N ALA A 209 -4.60 -1.24 -3.24
CA ALA A 209 -5.46 -2.41 -3.21
C ALA A 209 -6.03 -2.67 -1.81
N TYR A 210 -7.23 -3.25 -1.75
CA TYR A 210 -7.84 -3.65 -0.48
C TYR A 210 -7.09 -4.85 0.11
N VAL A 211 -6.75 -4.79 1.40
CA VAL A 211 -6.05 -5.88 2.09
C VAL A 211 -7.02 -6.70 2.91
N LYS A 212 -7.15 -7.98 2.58
CA LYS A 212 -7.91 -8.95 3.39
C LYS A 212 -7.04 -9.41 4.55
N TRP A 213 -7.15 -8.78 5.70
CA TRP A 213 -6.38 -9.13 6.90
C TRP A 213 -7.16 -9.96 7.93
N ASN A 214 -8.48 -10.06 7.78
CA ASN A 214 -9.41 -10.76 8.67
C ASN A 214 -10.01 -11.97 7.93
N PRO A 215 -9.89 -13.22 8.44
CA PRO A 215 -9.42 -13.62 9.77
C PRO A 215 -7.91 -13.44 9.99
N PHE A 216 -7.48 -13.41 11.25
CA PHE A 216 -6.08 -13.22 11.69
C PHE A 216 -5.72 -14.19 12.84
N LEU A 217 -4.45 -14.33 13.22
CA LEU A 217 -4.02 -15.23 14.31
C LEU A 217 -4.45 -14.67 15.68
N ALA A 218 -4.99 -15.52 16.57
CA ALA A 218 -5.52 -15.09 17.86
C ALA A 218 -4.43 -14.75 18.91
N CYS A 219 -3.19 -15.19 18.67
CA CYS A 219 -2.07 -15.02 19.60
C CYS A 219 -0.74 -14.94 18.85
N ARG A 220 0.31 -14.55 19.57
CA ARG A 220 1.69 -14.35 19.08
C ARG A 220 2.41 -15.68 18.79
N GLU A 221 1.78 -16.58 18.04
CA GLU A 221 2.35 -17.86 17.61
C GLU A 221 1.89 -18.22 16.19
N LEU A 222 2.80 -18.74 15.36
CA LEU A 222 2.49 -19.12 13.97
C LEU A 222 1.47 -20.28 13.87
N THR A 223 1.39 -21.09 14.92
CA THR A 223 0.48 -22.23 15.09
C THR A 223 -0.85 -21.85 15.72
N CYS A 224 -1.03 -20.59 16.11
CA CYS A 224 -2.24 -20.16 16.80
C CYS A 224 -3.50 -20.37 15.95
N ALA A 225 -4.64 -20.52 16.63
CA ALA A 225 -5.94 -20.53 15.96
C ALA A 225 -6.18 -19.19 15.25
N GLN A 226 -6.92 -19.24 14.13
CA GLN A 226 -7.40 -18.04 13.46
C GLN A 226 -8.71 -17.58 14.09
N ILE A 227 -8.88 -16.27 14.22
CA ILE A 227 -10.11 -15.63 14.68
C ILE A 227 -10.59 -14.64 13.62
N GLN A 228 -11.91 -14.51 13.51
CA GLN A 228 -12.54 -13.51 12.68
C GLN A 228 -13.30 -12.55 13.56
N LEU A 229 -13.08 -11.25 13.39
CA LEU A 229 -13.85 -10.21 14.08
C LEU A 229 -14.88 -9.60 13.14
N PRO A 230 -16.09 -9.25 13.61
CA PRO A 230 -17.00 -8.42 12.86
C PRO A 230 -16.40 -7.00 12.77
N ILE A 231 -16.00 -6.58 11.58
CA ILE A 231 -15.46 -5.24 11.36
C ILE A 231 -16.63 -4.30 11.05
N GLN A 232 -16.87 -3.33 11.94
CA GLN A 232 -17.80 -2.24 11.68
C GLN A 232 -17.03 -0.99 11.26
N THR A 233 -17.18 -0.58 10.01
CA THR A 233 -16.70 0.73 9.50
C THR A 233 -17.81 1.77 9.66
N ILE A 234 -17.92 2.32 10.87
CA ILE A 234 -18.82 3.44 11.17
C ILE A 234 -18.03 4.74 11.09
N LEU A 235 -18.47 5.67 10.26
CA LEU A 235 -17.88 7.01 10.17
C LEU A 235 -18.17 7.79 11.45
N GLN A 236 -17.12 8.20 12.17
CA GLN A 236 -17.24 8.94 13.42
C GLN A 236 -17.31 10.46 13.15
N MET A 237 -18.51 11.04 13.24
CA MET A 237 -18.74 12.47 12.93
C MET A 237 -18.12 13.46 13.93
N ASN A 238 -17.73 12.98 15.11
CA ASN A 238 -17.09 13.77 16.16
C ASN A 238 -15.55 13.77 16.06
N ARG A 239 -14.99 13.18 15.02
CA ARG A 239 -13.54 13.12 14.76
C ARG A 239 -13.25 13.55 13.32
N PRO A 240 -11.98 13.80 12.97
CA PRO A 240 -11.59 13.94 11.58
C PRO A 240 -12.09 12.75 10.75
N LEU A 241 -12.76 13.08 9.64
CA LEU A 241 -13.42 12.14 8.76
C LEU A 241 -12.39 11.46 7.84
N ARG A 242 -12.51 10.14 7.72
CA ARG A 242 -11.71 9.30 6.82
C ARG A 242 -12.35 7.92 6.66
N GLY A 243 -11.94 7.20 5.63
CA GLY A 243 -12.27 5.79 5.43
C GLY A 243 -13.55 5.56 4.63
N LEU A 244 -14.05 4.34 4.76
CA LEU A 244 -15.19 3.86 3.97
C LEU A 244 -16.53 4.35 4.54
N ILE A 245 -17.38 4.85 3.66
CA ILE A 245 -18.79 5.14 3.92
C ILE A 245 -19.60 3.97 3.36
N THR A 246 -20.00 3.07 4.25
CA THR A 246 -20.64 1.79 3.93
C THR A 246 -22.15 1.79 4.11
N SER A 247 -22.72 2.87 4.64
CA SER A 247 -24.16 3.06 4.84
C SER A 247 -24.57 4.50 4.54
N ASN A 248 -25.86 4.70 4.25
CA ASN A 248 -26.38 6.03 3.92
C ASN A 248 -26.06 7.01 5.03
N THR A 249 -25.32 8.05 4.68
CA THR A 249 -24.69 8.95 5.65
C THR A 249 -25.10 10.39 5.35
N LEU A 250 -25.47 11.12 6.39
CA LEU A 250 -25.81 12.54 6.34
C LEU A 250 -24.74 13.33 7.12
N ILE A 251 -24.07 14.26 6.44
CA ILE A 251 -23.17 15.23 7.08
C ILE A 251 -23.99 16.47 7.38
N HIS A 252 -24.24 16.69 8.67
CA HIS A 252 -25.03 17.81 9.15
C HIS A 252 -24.24 19.11 9.19
N LYS A 253 -24.90 20.25 8.97
CA LYS A 253 -24.31 21.57 9.23
C LYS A 253 -23.95 21.69 10.71
N ARG A 254 -22.73 22.15 11.00
CA ARG A 254 -22.27 22.42 12.36
C ARG A 254 -21.43 23.69 12.40
N ARG A 255 -21.12 24.18 13.61
CA ARG A 255 -20.36 25.43 13.81
C ARG A 255 -18.90 25.31 13.35
N GLU A 256 -18.28 24.16 13.58
CA GLU A 256 -16.88 23.91 13.23
C GLU A 256 -16.77 23.14 11.90
N PRO A 257 -15.80 23.47 11.04
CA PRO A 257 -15.57 22.71 9.82
C PRO A 257 -15.28 21.23 10.11
N TYR A 258 -15.69 20.34 9.20
CA TYR A 258 -15.24 18.95 9.23
C TYR A 258 -13.82 18.88 8.68
N LEU A 259 -12.90 18.32 9.46
CA LEU A 259 -11.57 17.98 8.96
C LEU A 259 -11.64 16.62 8.28
N ILE A 260 -11.19 16.54 7.03
CA ILE A 260 -10.96 15.30 6.29
C ILE A 260 -9.46 15.05 6.31
N ASN A 261 -9.02 14.00 7.01
CA ASN A 261 -7.60 13.70 7.25
C ASN A 261 -7.13 12.38 6.62
N GLY A 262 -7.95 11.79 5.76
CA GLY A 262 -7.65 10.64 4.94
C GLY A 262 -8.70 10.54 3.83
N ASP A 263 -8.50 9.64 2.88
CA ASP A 263 -9.47 9.49 1.81
C ASP A 263 -10.84 9.08 2.37
N LEU A 264 -11.88 9.78 1.93
CA LEU A 264 -13.26 9.40 2.15
C LEU A 264 -13.80 8.68 0.92
N ILE A 265 -14.33 7.48 1.12
CA ILE A 265 -14.73 6.62 0.01
C ILE A 265 -16.20 6.24 0.19
N VAL A 266 -17.07 6.77 -0.68
CA VAL A 266 -18.49 6.40 -0.72
C VAL A 266 -18.63 5.11 -1.51
N MET A 267 -18.95 4.01 -0.82
CA MET A 267 -19.04 2.68 -1.43
C MET A 267 -20.23 2.56 -2.40
N PRO A 268 -20.17 1.61 -3.37
CA PRO A 268 -21.29 1.34 -4.27
C PRO A 268 -22.60 1.07 -3.53
N GLY A 269 -23.72 1.55 -4.06
CA GLY A 269 -25.05 1.38 -3.47
C GLY A 269 -25.35 2.27 -2.24
N VAL A 270 -24.38 3.09 -1.81
CA VAL A 270 -24.51 3.99 -0.65
C VAL A 270 -24.69 5.45 -1.10
N LYS A 271 -25.48 6.22 -0.35
CA LYS A 271 -25.66 7.66 -0.55
C LYS A 271 -24.99 8.47 0.57
N LEU A 272 -24.06 9.35 0.20
CA LEU A 272 -23.57 10.44 1.05
C LEU A 272 -24.37 11.70 0.75
N THR A 273 -25.02 12.27 1.77
CA THR A 273 -25.72 13.55 1.68
C THR A 273 -25.00 14.60 2.52
N ILE A 274 -24.72 15.76 1.93
CA ILE A 274 -24.10 16.90 2.61
C ILE A 274 -25.14 18.02 2.68
N GLU A 275 -25.48 18.47 3.88
CA GLU A 275 -26.44 19.55 4.07
C GLU A 275 -25.92 20.90 3.54
N PRO A 276 -26.81 21.80 3.09
CA PRO A 276 -26.45 23.19 2.81
C PRO A 276 -25.70 23.85 3.97
N GLY A 277 -24.66 24.63 3.67
CA GLY A 277 -23.89 25.37 4.68
C GLY A 277 -22.84 24.54 5.44
N VAL A 278 -22.62 23.28 5.07
CA VAL A 278 -21.51 22.46 5.59
C VAL A 278 -20.17 22.99 5.06
N GLU A 279 -19.17 23.02 5.94
CA GLU A 279 -17.77 23.29 5.58
C GLU A 279 -16.91 22.02 5.74
N LEU A 280 -16.23 21.63 4.67
CA LEU A 280 -15.29 20.51 4.61
C LEU A 280 -13.87 21.04 4.34
N HIS A 281 -12.94 20.72 5.24
CA HIS A 281 -11.53 21.10 5.17
C HIS A 281 -10.70 19.85 4.89
N PHE A 282 -10.06 19.78 3.74
CA PHE A 282 -9.25 18.64 3.30
C PHE A 282 -7.79 18.83 3.69
N ALA A 283 -7.22 17.89 4.45
CA ALA A 283 -5.78 17.86 4.68
C ALA A 283 -5.02 17.60 3.35
N PRO A 284 -3.74 17.97 3.24
CA PRO A 284 -2.95 17.68 2.05
C PRO A 284 -2.96 16.17 1.71
N ASN A 285 -2.98 15.85 0.41
CA ASN A 285 -3.00 14.48 -0.10
C ASN A 285 -4.22 13.64 0.37
N THR A 286 -5.38 14.26 0.60
CA THR A 286 -6.65 13.57 0.87
C THR A 286 -7.65 13.78 -0.25
N GLY A 287 -8.49 12.77 -0.50
CA GLY A 287 -9.52 12.82 -1.54
C GLY A 287 -10.90 12.40 -1.07
N LEU A 288 -11.91 12.73 -1.89
CA LEU A 288 -13.27 12.20 -1.78
C LEU A 288 -13.57 11.35 -3.01
N LEU A 289 -13.55 10.03 -2.86
CA LEU A 289 -13.89 9.07 -3.90
C LEU A 289 -15.38 8.71 -3.82
N ILE A 290 -16.11 8.92 -4.92
CA ILE A 290 -17.53 8.57 -5.01
C ILE A 290 -17.71 7.37 -5.94
N LEU A 291 -17.94 6.18 -5.34
CA LEU A 291 -18.34 4.97 -6.07
C LEU A 291 -19.86 4.72 -6.00
N GLY A 292 -20.54 5.33 -5.01
CA GLY A 292 -21.99 5.34 -4.86
C GLY A 292 -22.61 6.65 -5.35
N HIS A 293 -23.46 7.25 -4.50
CA HIS A 293 -24.14 8.51 -4.78
C HIS A 293 -23.70 9.62 -3.83
N LEU A 294 -23.40 10.81 -4.39
CA LEU A 294 -23.19 12.04 -3.62
C LEU A 294 -24.34 13.00 -3.86
N ASN A 295 -24.97 13.48 -2.79
CA ASN A 295 -25.95 14.56 -2.82
C ASN A 295 -25.41 15.75 -2.02
N ALA A 296 -24.82 16.72 -2.73
CA ALA A 296 -24.24 17.92 -2.14
C ALA A 296 -24.83 19.16 -2.82
N SER A 297 -26.01 19.57 -2.38
CA SER A 297 -26.74 20.71 -2.94
C SER A 297 -26.79 21.85 -1.93
N GLY A 298 -25.88 22.82 -2.07
CA GLY A 298 -25.94 24.07 -1.31
C GLY A 298 -27.03 25.01 -1.83
N THR A 299 -27.28 26.09 -1.10
CA THR A 299 -28.16 27.20 -1.55
C THR A 299 -27.36 28.50 -1.65
N PRO A 300 -27.86 29.55 -2.32
CA PRO A 300 -27.18 30.85 -2.32
C PRO A 300 -26.97 31.45 -0.92
N LYS A 301 -27.85 31.13 0.04
CA LYS A 301 -27.73 31.57 1.44
C LYS A 301 -26.79 30.69 2.26
N ASP A 302 -26.76 29.40 1.94
CA ASP A 302 -25.98 28.38 2.63
C ASP A 302 -25.23 27.50 1.62
N PRO A 303 -24.17 28.03 0.96
CA PRO A 303 -23.34 27.25 0.07
C PRO A 303 -22.54 26.19 0.86
N ILE A 304 -22.23 25.07 0.22
CA ILE A 304 -21.33 24.06 0.78
C ILE A 304 -19.90 24.48 0.44
N PHE A 305 -19.03 24.62 1.44
CA PHE A 305 -17.63 24.99 1.24
C PHE A 305 -16.75 23.75 1.31
N MET A 306 -15.91 23.56 0.29
CA MET A 306 -14.85 22.54 0.26
C MET A 306 -13.53 23.25 0.00
N ARG A 307 -12.56 23.15 0.91
CA ARG A 307 -11.28 23.86 0.81
C ARG A 307 -10.14 23.09 1.47
N LEU A 308 -8.90 23.46 1.17
CA LEU A 308 -7.74 22.96 1.90
C LEU A 308 -7.80 23.37 3.38
N ALA A 309 -7.42 22.43 4.24
CA ALA A 309 -7.19 22.70 5.64
C ALA A 309 -5.89 23.50 5.79
N ASN A 310 -5.93 24.60 6.55
CA ASN A 310 -4.72 25.35 6.85
C ASN A 310 -3.88 24.62 7.93
N LYS A 311 -2.57 24.88 7.95
CA LYS A 311 -1.61 24.22 8.86
C LYS A 311 -1.99 24.39 10.33
N LYS A 312 -2.45 25.59 10.72
CA LYS A 312 -2.86 25.89 12.10
C LYS A 312 -4.03 25.04 12.57
N PHE A 313 -5.09 24.95 11.77
CA PHE A 313 -6.29 24.16 12.06
C PHE A 313 -5.97 22.69 12.24
N VAL A 314 -5.12 22.12 11.38
CA VAL A 314 -4.74 20.71 11.53
C VAL A 314 -3.85 20.48 12.75
N MET A 315 -2.93 21.39 13.05
CA MET A 315 -2.08 21.28 14.25
C MET A 315 -2.89 21.36 15.55
N GLU A 316 -3.94 22.18 15.60
CA GLU A 316 -4.88 22.22 16.72
C GLU A 316 -5.63 20.88 16.88
N GLN A 317 -6.01 20.24 15.77
CA GLN A 317 -6.63 18.92 15.80
C GLN A 317 -5.63 17.82 16.22
N ILE A 318 -4.37 17.87 15.77
CA ILE A 318 -3.29 16.95 16.21
C ILE A 318 -3.05 17.09 17.72
N ALA A 319 -2.95 18.32 18.23
CA ALA A 319 -2.72 18.61 19.64
C ALA A 319 -3.81 18.05 20.57
N ASN A 320 -5.03 17.87 20.05
CA ASN A 320 -6.15 17.23 20.77
C ASN A 320 -6.05 15.68 20.81
N GLY A 321 -4.86 15.11 20.58
CA GLY A 321 -4.59 13.67 20.70
C GLY A 321 -4.78 12.87 19.40
N HIS A 322 -4.61 13.51 18.23
CA HIS A 322 -4.71 12.84 16.93
C HIS A 322 -3.33 12.53 16.35
N ASN A 323 -3.21 11.38 15.68
CA ASN A 323 -1.92 10.81 15.28
C ASN A 323 -1.24 11.62 14.16
N SER A 324 -0.06 12.20 14.44
CA SER A 324 0.66 13.13 13.54
C SER A 324 1.12 12.51 12.22
N PHE A 325 1.38 11.20 12.19
CA PHE A 325 1.81 10.45 11.00
C PHE A 325 0.75 10.37 9.89
N GLN A 326 -0.49 10.80 10.17
CA GLN A 326 -1.58 10.84 9.19
C GLN A 326 -1.69 12.20 8.49
N TYR A 327 -0.89 13.18 8.91
CA TYR A 327 -0.89 14.54 8.39
C TYR A 327 0.45 14.81 7.71
N HIS A 328 0.61 14.31 6.48
CA HIS A 328 1.73 14.71 5.65
C HIS A 328 1.47 16.12 5.12
N PHE A 329 1.76 17.14 5.94
CA PHE A 329 2.08 18.47 5.44
C PHE A 329 3.43 18.40 4.75
N THR A 330 3.44 17.81 3.56
CA THR A 330 4.55 18.03 2.67
C THR A 330 4.30 19.38 2.03
N ASP A 331 4.93 20.42 2.57
CA ASP A 331 5.16 21.68 1.86
C ASP A 331 6.01 21.46 0.57
N GLU A 332 6.37 20.20 0.25
CA GLU A 332 7.23 19.78 -0.87
C GLU A 332 6.82 18.43 -1.52
N VAL A 333 5.56 18.19 -1.89
CA VAL A 333 5.29 17.13 -2.89
C VAL A 333 5.09 17.75 -4.28
N PRO A 334 6.10 17.66 -5.17
CA PRO A 334 5.93 18.02 -6.57
C PRO A 334 5.20 16.87 -7.29
N PHE A 335 3.87 16.81 -7.19
CA PHE A 335 3.07 15.96 -8.09
C PHE A 335 2.91 16.57 -9.51
N SER A 336 3.55 17.71 -9.80
CA SER A 336 3.49 18.37 -11.11
C SER A 336 4.58 17.97 -12.12
N LYS A 337 5.46 16.99 -11.84
CA LYS A 337 6.53 16.60 -12.79
C LYS A 337 6.35 15.29 -13.56
N TYR A 338 5.31 14.49 -13.29
CA TYR A 338 4.90 13.49 -14.27
C TYR A 338 3.90 14.13 -15.23
N LYS A 339 4.43 14.76 -16.29
CA LYS A 339 3.69 14.87 -17.55
C LYS A 339 3.32 13.45 -17.95
N VAL A 340 2.08 13.05 -17.67
CA VAL A 340 1.46 11.95 -18.40
C VAL A 340 1.56 12.36 -19.87
N SER A 341 2.49 11.75 -20.60
CA SER A 341 2.55 11.93 -22.04
C SER A 341 1.17 11.58 -22.56
N LYS A 342 0.52 12.49 -23.30
CA LYS A 342 -0.70 12.22 -24.06
C LYS A 342 -0.43 11.04 -25.01
N LYS A 343 -0.51 9.81 -24.53
CA LYS A 343 -0.66 8.62 -25.36
C LYS A 343 -2.14 8.49 -25.60
N LYS A 344 -2.51 8.61 -26.88
CA LYS A 344 -3.85 8.38 -27.42
C LYS A 344 -4.45 7.14 -26.76
N THR A 345 -5.45 7.35 -25.92
CA THR A 345 -6.33 6.31 -25.41
C THR A 345 -6.95 5.60 -26.60
N HIS A 346 -6.61 4.32 -26.78
CA HIS A 346 -7.49 3.41 -27.50
C HIS A 346 -8.58 2.97 -26.52
N ASN A 347 -9.83 3.12 -26.97
CA ASN A 347 -11.05 2.76 -26.30
C ASN A 347 -11.02 1.31 -25.79
N ASN A 348 -11.31 1.10 -24.50
CA ASN A 348 -12.57 0.50 -24.04
C ASN A 348 -12.55 0.25 -22.52
N LEU A 349 -13.71 0.49 -21.88
CA LEU A 349 -14.12 0.03 -20.54
C LEU A 349 -13.56 0.71 -19.27
N ILE A 350 -13.73 2.03 -19.11
CA ILE A 350 -14.12 2.60 -17.80
C ILE A 350 -15.08 3.78 -18.06
N LYS A 351 -16.39 3.53 -17.97
CA LYS A 351 -17.41 4.58 -17.80
C LYS A 351 -17.86 4.50 -16.34
N HIS A 352 -17.71 5.59 -15.59
CA HIS A 352 -18.20 5.80 -14.21
C HIS A 352 -17.27 5.47 -13.03
N ILE A 353 -16.01 5.91 -13.07
CA ILE A 353 -15.27 6.21 -11.83
C ILE A 353 -15.06 7.72 -11.80
N HIS A 354 -15.78 8.41 -10.89
CA HIS A 354 -15.62 9.84 -10.66
C HIS A 354 -14.74 10.05 -9.44
N ILE A 355 -13.43 10.21 -9.66
CA ILE A 355 -12.51 10.66 -8.61
C ILE A 355 -12.61 12.18 -8.56
N LEU A 356 -13.19 12.72 -7.49
CA LEU A 356 -13.00 14.13 -7.13
C LEU A 356 -11.67 14.22 -6.37
N ARG A 357 -10.57 14.29 -7.13
CA ARG A 357 -9.27 14.67 -6.59
C ARG A 357 -9.20 16.19 -6.66
N LEU A 358 -9.31 16.83 -5.50
CA LEU A 358 -9.10 18.26 -5.41
C LEU A 358 -7.58 18.49 -5.41
N ASP A 359 -7.00 18.53 -6.62
CA ASP A 359 -5.63 19.01 -6.81
C ASP A 359 -5.65 20.53 -6.57
N PHE A 360 -5.10 20.97 -5.44
CA PHE A 360 -4.93 22.38 -5.11
C PHE A 360 -3.47 22.79 -5.22
#